data_AF-A0A8D5FV66-F1
#
_entry.id   AF-A0A8D5FV66-F1
#
_cell.length_a   1.000
_cell.length_b   1.000
_cell.length_c   1.000
_cell.angle_alpha   90.00
_cell.angle_beta   90.00
_cell.angle_gamma   90.00
#
_symmetry.space_group_name_H-M   'P 1'
#
loop_
_entity.id
_entity.type
_entity.pdbx_description
1 polymer ?
#
loop_
_entity_poly.entity_id
_entity_poly.type
_entity_poly.pdbx_seq_one_letter_code
_entity_poly.pdbx_strand_id
1 'polypeptide(L)'
;MQNRQHRPETEKNRDVFDDDTMRRILKETAEDVTPAGPAVFSRISKSVGLPEKTEKNRWSFMDRLRDFFVQPQLAWGFAAMQTIVLCLFLVYSPQKQQTYEVLSANRIETASSGPSFHVIFNDSARMVEIESLLQQTGAMIINGPGKRGIYTMRLKKKQTDKIETRLKILKQSPLVSFIEQAY
;
A
#
# COMPACT_ATOMS: atom_id res chain seq x y z
N MET A 1 -44.68 25.98 -46.92
CA MET A 1 -43.85 26.39 -48.07
C MET A 1 -42.45 26.67 -47.53
N GLN A 2 -41.62 25.64 -47.38
CA GLN A 2 -40.53 25.28 -48.31
C GLN A 2 -39.59 26.46 -48.59
N ASN A 3 -38.42 26.44 -47.96
CA ASN A 3 -37.20 26.87 -48.64
C ASN A 3 -36.00 26.03 -48.16
N ARG A 4 -35.42 25.30 -49.10
CA ARG A 4 -34.13 24.58 -49.01
C ARG A 4 -33.05 25.48 -49.64
N GLN A 5 -31.80 25.06 -49.44
CA GLN A 5 -30.53 25.53 -50.03
C GLN A 5 -29.80 26.56 -49.16
N HIS A 6 -28.50 26.46 -48.84
CA HIS A 6 -27.38 25.74 -49.43
C HIS A 6 -26.29 25.43 -48.35
N ARG A 7 -25.54 24.34 -48.57
CA ARG A 7 -24.26 23.95 -47.90
C ARG A 7 -23.09 24.83 -48.44
N PRO A 8 -21.92 24.97 -47.76
CA PRO A 8 -20.89 23.89 -47.66
C PRO A 8 -20.21 23.82 -46.27
N GLU A 9 -20.00 22.62 -45.68
CA GLU A 9 -18.72 21.88 -45.63
C GLU A 9 -17.43 22.71 -45.52
N THR A 10 -16.93 22.84 -44.28
CA THR A 10 -15.55 23.14 -43.90
C THR A 10 -15.38 22.52 -42.51
N GLU A 11 -14.35 21.79 -42.13
CA GLU A 11 -13.12 21.38 -42.78
C GLU A 11 -12.61 20.27 -41.86
N LYS A 12 -12.55 19.06 -42.40
CA LYS A 12 -12.14 17.87 -41.68
C LYS A 12 -10.64 18.00 -41.41
N ASN A 13 -10.29 18.54 -40.24
CA ASN A 13 -8.94 18.61 -39.69
C ASN A 13 -8.38 17.18 -39.55
N ARG A 14 -7.81 16.69 -40.65
CA ARG A 14 -6.97 15.49 -40.67
C ARG A 14 -5.57 16.02 -40.44
N ASP A 15 -5.10 15.86 -39.20
CA ASP A 15 -3.68 15.83 -38.89
C ASP A 15 -3.06 14.70 -39.73
N VAL A 16 -2.65 15.05 -40.94
CA VAL A 16 -1.78 14.23 -41.77
C VAL A 16 -0.42 14.32 -41.10
N PHE A 17 -0.20 13.44 -40.12
CA PHE A 17 1.15 13.03 -39.73
C PHE A 17 1.77 12.37 -40.95
N ASP A 18 2.46 13.19 -41.74
CA ASP A 18 3.11 12.81 -42.99
C ASP A 18 4.23 11.81 -42.68
N ASP A 19 4.16 10.61 -43.26
CA ASP A 19 5.08 9.47 -43.00
C ASP A 19 6.54 9.87 -43.26
N ASP A 20 6.75 10.79 -44.19
CA ASP A 20 8.06 11.36 -44.52
C ASP A 20 8.65 12.21 -43.38
N THR A 21 7.81 12.83 -42.55
CA THR A 21 8.26 13.59 -41.38
C THR A 21 8.76 12.66 -40.29
N MET A 22 8.05 11.54 -40.05
CA MET A 22 8.48 10.51 -39.11
C MET A 22 9.80 9.85 -39.55
N ARG A 23 9.97 9.61 -40.85
CA ARG A 23 11.22 9.04 -41.39
C ARG A 23 12.40 9.99 -41.24
N ARG A 24 12.21 11.31 -41.38
CA ARG A 24 13.28 12.29 -41.15
C ARG A 24 13.71 12.34 -39.70
N ILE A 25 12.76 12.38 -38.76
CA ILE A 25 13.08 12.39 -37.33
C ILE A 25 13.82 11.10 -36.94
N LEU A 26 13.38 9.94 -37.44
CA LEU A 26 14.06 8.66 -37.21
C LEU A 26 15.47 8.64 -37.81
N LYS A 27 15.66 9.21 -39.01
CA LYS A 27 16.97 9.26 -39.67
C LYS A 27 17.93 10.21 -38.95
N GLU A 28 17.45 11.37 -38.52
CA GLU A 28 18.22 12.36 -37.75
C GLU A 28 18.58 11.81 -36.36
N THR A 29 17.67 11.07 -35.72
CA THR A 29 17.96 10.43 -34.42
C THR A 29 18.91 9.24 -34.56
N ALA A 30 18.88 8.50 -35.67
CA ALA A 30 19.77 7.36 -35.89
C ALA A 30 21.22 7.77 -36.21
N GLU A 31 21.44 9.00 -36.69
CA GLU A 31 22.77 9.51 -37.05
C GLU A 31 23.57 9.99 -35.82
N ASP A 32 22.90 10.30 -34.71
CA ASP A 32 23.52 10.83 -33.48
C ASP A 32 23.79 9.77 -32.38
N VAL A 33 23.44 8.50 -32.62
CA VAL A 33 23.74 7.40 -31.69
C VAL A 33 25.03 6.70 -32.11
N THR A 34 26.16 7.33 -31.84
CA THR A 34 27.44 6.60 -31.84
C THR A 34 27.35 5.47 -30.80
N PRO A 35 27.51 4.18 -31.17
CA PRO A 35 27.54 3.10 -30.19
C PRO A 35 28.73 3.35 -29.27
N ALA A 36 28.46 3.56 -27.98
CA ALA A 36 29.50 3.72 -26.97
C ALA A 36 30.48 2.55 -27.09
N GLY A 37 31.72 2.85 -27.52
CA GLY A 37 32.70 1.81 -27.85
C GLY A 37 32.95 0.86 -26.68
N PRO A 38 33.45 -0.36 -26.95
CA PRO A 38 33.65 -1.40 -25.92
C PRO A 38 34.53 -0.94 -24.73
N ALA A 39 35.34 0.11 -24.93
CA ALA A 39 36.16 0.75 -23.89
C ALA A 39 35.35 1.57 -22.87
N VAL A 40 34.21 2.15 -23.25
CA VAL A 40 33.31 2.87 -22.32
C VAL A 40 32.53 1.85 -21.48
N PHE A 41 32.08 0.77 -22.12
CA PHE A 41 31.37 -0.32 -21.46
C PHE A 41 32.23 -1.02 -20.40
N SER A 42 33.51 -1.25 -20.69
CA SER A 42 34.46 -1.85 -19.73
C SER A 42 34.82 -0.92 -18.57
N ARG A 43 34.76 0.40 -18.77
CA ARG A 43 34.96 1.39 -17.71
C ARG A 43 33.77 1.44 -16.76
N ILE A 44 32.55 1.36 -17.29
CA ILE A 44 31.31 1.33 -16.51
C ILE A 44 31.17 0.01 -15.74
N SER A 45 31.49 -1.14 -16.36
CA SER A 45 31.42 -2.44 -15.68
C SER A 45 32.43 -2.58 -14.53
N LYS A 46 33.58 -1.89 -14.60
CA LYS A 46 34.58 -1.89 -13.52
C LYS A 46 34.17 -1.02 -12.33
N SER A 47 33.32 -0.02 -12.53
CA SER A 47 32.78 0.83 -11.46
C SER A 47 31.50 0.29 -10.82
N VAL A 48 30.78 -0.59 -11.52
CA VAL A 48 29.63 -1.34 -10.96
C VAL A 48 30.17 -2.68 -10.49
N GLY A 49 30.65 -2.73 -9.25
CA GLY A 49 31.20 -3.95 -8.64
C GLY A 49 30.24 -5.12 -8.74
N LEU A 50 30.39 -5.92 -9.80
CA LEU A 50 29.82 -7.25 -9.88
C LEU A 50 30.68 -8.14 -8.96
N PRO A 51 30.11 -8.70 -7.88
CA PRO A 51 30.86 -9.56 -7.00
C PRO A 51 31.35 -10.77 -7.80
N GLU A 52 32.66 -10.94 -7.78
CA GLU A 52 33.36 -12.07 -8.36
C GLU A 52 32.80 -13.38 -7.79
N LYS A 53 32.47 -14.29 -8.70
CA LYS A 53 31.83 -15.58 -8.49
C LYS A 53 32.62 -16.44 -7.48
N THR A 54 32.23 -16.42 -6.20
CA THR A 54 32.56 -17.47 -5.24
C THR A 54 31.59 -18.65 -5.39
N GLU A 55 31.70 -19.36 -6.52
CA GLU A 55 30.91 -20.56 -6.85
C GLU A 55 31.63 -21.87 -6.47
N LYS A 56 32.35 -21.89 -5.34
CA LYS A 56 32.86 -23.14 -4.77
C LYS A 56 32.21 -23.36 -3.42
N ASN A 57 31.50 -24.48 -3.31
CA ASN A 57 31.03 -25.15 -2.09
C ASN A 57 29.50 -25.16 -1.79
N ARG A 58 28.63 -24.61 -2.65
CA ARG A 58 27.16 -24.80 -2.50
C ARG A 58 26.66 -26.19 -2.94
N TRP A 59 27.38 -26.90 -3.79
CA TRP A 59 26.95 -28.24 -4.22
C TRP A 59 27.32 -29.34 -3.21
N SER A 60 28.50 -29.24 -2.57
CA SER A 60 28.96 -30.27 -1.62
C SER A 60 28.11 -30.38 -0.34
N PHE A 61 27.45 -29.30 0.09
CA PHE A 61 26.50 -29.40 1.21
C PHE A 61 25.18 -30.09 0.82
N MET A 62 24.73 -29.93 -0.43
CA MET A 62 23.50 -30.56 -0.90
C MET A 62 23.66 -32.07 -1.09
N ASP A 63 24.84 -32.51 -1.55
CA ASP A 63 25.15 -33.94 -1.66
C ASP A 63 25.16 -34.61 -0.27
N ARG A 64 25.76 -33.96 0.74
CA ARG A 64 25.74 -34.48 2.13
C ARG A 64 24.33 -34.51 2.74
N LEU A 65 23.48 -33.54 2.42
CA LEU A 65 22.08 -33.56 2.87
C LEU A 65 21.31 -34.71 2.23
N ARG A 66 21.50 -34.94 0.92
CA ARG A 66 20.86 -36.05 0.23
C ARG A 66 21.20 -37.39 0.88
N ASP A 67 22.46 -37.64 1.19
CA ASP A 67 22.88 -38.88 1.84
C ASP A 67 22.30 -39.03 3.27
N PHE A 68 22.11 -37.91 3.98
CA PHE A 68 21.47 -37.88 5.29
C PHE A 68 19.97 -38.23 5.24
N PHE A 69 19.28 -37.90 4.15
CA PHE A 69 17.85 -38.21 3.94
C PHE A 69 17.58 -39.65 3.50
N VAL A 70 18.60 -40.41 3.09
CA VAL A 70 18.44 -41.81 2.62
C VAL A 70 18.39 -42.81 3.77
N GLN A 71 18.80 -42.43 5.00
CA GLN A 71 18.70 -43.29 6.18
C GLN A 71 17.32 -43.14 6.85
N PRO A 72 16.43 -44.16 6.77
CA PRO A 72 15.04 -44.03 7.21
C PRO A 72 14.90 -43.72 8.71
N GLN A 73 15.84 -44.16 9.54
CA GLN A 73 15.79 -43.92 10.99
C GLN A 73 16.00 -42.45 11.37
N LEU A 74 16.83 -41.71 10.63
CA LEU A 74 17.08 -40.28 10.87
C LEU A 74 15.96 -39.39 10.31
N ALA A 75 15.31 -39.84 9.23
CA ALA A 75 14.18 -39.14 8.62
C ALA A 75 12.99 -38.96 9.59
N TRP A 76 12.67 -39.99 10.40
CA TRP A 76 11.61 -39.90 11.41
C TRP A 76 11.96 -38.94 12.56
N GLY A 77 13.22 -38.92 12.99
CA GLY A 77 13.70 -38.00 14.02
C GLY A 77 13.59 -36.55 13.57
N PHE A 78 13.98 -36.27 12.33
CA PHE A 78 13.86 -34.93 11.74
C PHE A 78 12.40 -34.50 11.57
N ALA A 79 11.54 -35.41 11.09
CA ALA A 79 10.10 -35.16 10.95
C ALA A 79 9.42 -34.88 12.30
N ALA A 80 9.76 -35.64 13.34
CA ALA A 80 9.25 -35.42 14.70
C ALA A 80 9.72 -34.07 15.26
N MET A 81 11.00 -33.76 15.11
CA MET A 81 11.56 -32.47 15.54
C MET A 81 10.90 -31.29 14.81
N GLN A 82 10.71 -31.40 13.49
CA GLN A 82 10.04 -30.38 12.69
C GLN A 82 8.57 -30.20 13.10
N THR A 83 7.88 -31.29 13.43
CA THR A 83 6.49 -31.25 13.91
C THR A 83 6.40 -30.54 15.27
N ILE A 84 7.32 -30.81 16.19
CA ILE A 84 7.38 -30.13 17.50
C ILE A 84 7.61 -28.63 17.31
N VAL A 85 8.55 -28.24 16.45
CA VAL A 85 8.81 -26.82 16.13
C VAL A 85 7.57 -26.16 15.52
N LEU A 86 6.86 -26.85 14.62
CA LEU A 86 5.62 -26.34 14.03
C LEU A 86 4.50 -26.19 15.06
N CYS A 87 4.34 -27.15 15.98
CA CYS A 87 3.37 -27.07 17.07
C CYS A 87 3.71 -25.92 18.03
N LEU A 88 4.98 -25.78 18.43
CA LEU A 88 5.42 -24.65 19.24
C LEU A 88 5.21 -23.33 18.52
N PHE A 89 5.50 -23.28 17.22
CA PHE A 89 5.21 -22.10 16.41
C PHE A 89 3.71 -21.83 16.35
N LEU A 90 2.82 -22.81 16.21
CA LEU A 90 1.37 -22.56 16.20
C LEU A 90 0.84 -22.09 17.56
N VAL A 91 1.36 -22.64 18.66
CA VAL A 91 0.92 -22.30 20.02
C VAL A 91 1.48 -20.95 20.47
N TYR A 92 2.75 -20.69 20.17
CA TYR A 92 3.46 -19.47 20.58
C TYR A 92 3.57 -18.42 19.47
N SER A 93 3.02 -18.68 18.28
CA SER A 93 2.96 -17.67 17.23
C SER A 93 2.15 -16.53 17.81
N PRO A 94 2.78 -15.35 17.99
CA PRO A 94 1.99 -14.19 18.32
C PRO A 94 1.07 -14.02 17.12
N GLN A 95 -0.24 -14.16 17.33
CA GLN A 95 -1.26 -13.63 16.43
C GLN A 95 -1.08 -12.09 16.40
N LYS A 96 0.02 -11.62 15.84
CA LYS A 96 0.10 -10.30 15.27
C LYS A 96 -0.84 -10.42 14.08
N GLN A 97 -2.03 -9.84 14.26
CA GLN A 97 -2.86 -9.44 13.14
C GLN A 97 -1.95 -8.61 12.25
N GLN A 98 -1.31 -9.26 11.28
CA GLN A 98 -0.54 -8.58 10.26
C GLN A 98 -1.61 -7.90 9.43
N THR A 99 -1.89 -6.66 9.81
CA THR A 99 -2.69 -5.73 9.05
C THR A 99 -1.89 -5.47 7.77
N TYR A 100 -2.09 -6.32 6.78
CA TYR A 100 -1.62 -6.05 5.44
C TYR A 100 -2.46 -4.90 4.91
N GLU A 101 -1.84 -3.75 4.76
CA GLU A 101 -2.42 -2.54 4.21
C GLU A 101 -2.62 -2.73 2.71
N VAL A 102 -3.77 -3.28 2.33
CA VAL A 102 -4.24 -3.29 0.94
C VAL A 102 -5.19 -2.12 0.75
N LEU A 103 -4.78 -1.15 -0.08
CA LEU A 103 -5.48 0.09 -0.45
C LEU A 103 -6.89 -0.11 -1.05
N SER A 104 -7.31 -1.36 -1.25
CA SER A 104 -8.56 -1.71 -1.94
C SER A 104 -9.55 -2.50 -1.07
N ALA A 105 -9.20 -2.84 0.17
CA ALA A 105 -10.12 -3.54 1.05
C ALA A 105 -11.03 -2.54 1.77
N ASN A 106 -12.26 -2.43 1.27
CA ASN A 106 -13.39 -1.83 1.98
C ASN A 106 -13.41 -2.39 3.41
N ARG A 107 -13.11 -1.50 4.37
CA ARG A 107 -12.78 -1.81 5.75
C ARG A 107 -14.03 -2.27 6.49
N ILE A 108 -14.43 -3.53 6.36
CA ILE A 108 -15.25 -4.14 7.40
C ILE A 108 -14.28 -4.53 8.52
N GLU A 109 -13.90 -3.55 9.34
CA GLU A 109 -13.50 -3.84 10.70
C GLU A 109 -14.67 -4.60 11.33
N THR A 110 -14.53 -5.92 11.40
CA THR A 110 -15.47 -6.76 12.15
C THR A 110 -15.41 -6.33 13.61
N ALA A 111 -16.41 -5.51 13.95
CA ALA A 111 -17.00 -5.35 15.26
C ALA A 111 -16.12 -4.78 16.39
N SER A 112 -15.65 -3.54 16.24
CA SER A 112 -15.83 -2.63 17.39
C SER A 112 -17.33 -2.29 17.45
N SER A 113 -18.10 -3.05 18.23
CA SER A 113 -19.51 -2.77 18.50
C SER A 113 -19.60 -1.63 19.51
N GLY A 114 -19.42 -0.40 19.01
CA GLY A 114 -19.48 0.82 19.80
C GLY A 114 -20.24 1.90 19.04
N PRO A 115 -20.85 2.87 19.74
CA PRO A 115 -21.59 3.95 19.10
C PRO A 115 -20.68 4.76 18.18
N SER A 116 -21.25 5.16 17.05
CA SER A 116 -20.58 5.95 16.03
C SER A 116 -21.05 7.41 16.10
N PHE A 117 -20.17 8.35 15.75
CA PHE A 117 -20.42 9.78 15.84
C PHE A 117 -19.88 10.48 14.60
N HIS A 118 -20.60 11.47 14.10
CA HIS A 118 -20.08 12.44 13.15
C HIS A 118 -19.45 13.59 13.90
N VAL A 119 -18.21 13.93 13.55
CA VAL A 119 -17.41 14.97 14.20
C VAL A 119 -16.84 15.88 13.13
N ILE A 120 -16.95 17.19 13.37
CA ILE A 120 -16.29 18.22 12.57
C ILE A 120 -15.24 18.86 13.47
N PHE A 121 -13.98 18.78 13.04
CA PHE A 121 -12.89 19.48 13.70
C PHE A 121 -12.78 20.91 13.15
N ASN A 122 -12.24 21.81 13.97
CA ASN A 122 -11.93 23.17 13.55
C ASN A 122 -10.80 23.14 12.50
N ASP A 123 -10.83 24.03 11.51
CA ASP A 123 -9.81 24.11 10.46
C ASP A 123 -8.42 24.43 11.03
N SER A 124 -8.35 25.04 12.22
CA SER A 124 -7.11 25.30 12.94
C SER A 124 -6.55 24.10 13.71
N ALA A 125 -7.31 22.99 13.83
CA ALA A 125 -6.92 21.83 14.61
C ALA A 125 -5.81 21.05 13.90
N ARG A 126 -4.68 20.83 14.57
CA ARG A 126 -3.58 20.04 14.01
C ARG A 126 -3.86 18.56 14.16
N MET A 127 -3.38 17.76 13.21
CA MET A 127 -3.53 16.30 13.26
C MET A 127 -3.02 15.70 14.58
N VAL A 128 -1.90 16.19 15.10
CA VAL A 128 -1.32 15.73 16.38
C VAL A 128 -2.27 15.97 17.56
N GLU A 129 -2.98 17.10 17.56
CA GLU A 129 -3.93 17.47 18.63
C GLU A 129 -5.19 16.61 18.53
N ILE A 130 -5.66 16.36 17.30
CA ILE A 130 -6.77 15.45 17.02
C ILE A 130 -6.42 14.04 17.49
N GLU A 131 -5.24 13.52 17.14
CA GLU A 131 -4.79 12.20 17.58
C GLU A 131 -4.70 12.10 19.10
N SER A 132 -4.18 13.13 19.77
CA SER A 132 -4.13 13.18 21.24
C SER A 132 -5.53 13.13 21.86
N LEU A 133 -6.47 13.91 21.31
CA LEU A 133 -7.87 13.90 21.75
C LEU A 133 -8.54 12.53 21.53
N LEU A 134 -8.27 11.90 20.39
CA LEU A 134 -8.76 10.55 20.07
C LEU A 134 -8.20 9.51 21.02
N GLN A 135 -6.91 9.57 21.36
CA GLN A 135 -6.29 8.66 22.33
C GLN A 135 -6.86 8.85 23.73
N GLN A 136 -7.03 10.10 24.18
CA GLN A 136 -7.61 10.43 25.49
C GLN A 136 -9.06 9.92 25.62
N THR A 137 -9.86 10.15 24.58
CA THR A 137 -11.27 9.71 24.53
C THR A 137 -11.41 8.25 24.11
N GLY A 138 -10.30 7.61 23.72
CA GLY A 138 -10.18 6.30 23.08
C GLY A 138 -11.14 6.07 21.92
N ALA A 139 -11.51 7.16 21.24
CA ALA A 139 -12.19 7.13 19.98
C ALA A 139 -11.21 6.80 18.86
N MET A 140 -11.74 6.29 17.75
CA MET A 140 -11.00 6.04 16.53
C MET A 140 -11.78 6.61 15.36
N ILE A 141 -11.08 7.22 14.41
CA ILE A 141 -11.68 7.64 13.15
C ILE A 141 -11.88 6.36 12.31
N ILE A 142 -13.13 6.11 11.93
CA ILE A 142 -13.49 5.02 11.02
C ILE A 142 -13.68 5.50 9.58
N ASN A 143 -13.92 6.80 9.38
CA ASN A 143 -14.04 7.42 8.06
C ASN A 143 -13.73 8.92 8.12
N GLY A 144 -13.18 9.51 7.05
CA GLY A 144 -13.01 10.96 6.89
C GLY A 144 -11.63 11.40 6.34
N PRO A 145 -11.44 12.72 6.09
CA PRO A 145 -12.49 13.74 6.01
C PRO A 145 -13.36 13.55 4.76
N GLY A 146 -14.68 13.52 4.92
CA GLY A 146 -15.60 13.54 3.78
C GLY A 146 -15.52 14.88 3.02
N LYS A 147 -16.28 15.01 1.92
CA LYS A 147 -16.35 16.24 1.10
C LYS A 147 -16.74 17.52 1.87
N ARG A 148 -17.27 17.36 3.09
CA ARG A 148 -17.70 18.44 3.99
C ARG A 148 -16.83 18.56 5.25
N GLY A 149 -15.66 17.93 5.28
CA GLY A 149 -14.79 17.92 6.47
C GLY A 149 -15.34 17.09 7.64
N ILE A 150 -16.34 16.23 7.39
CA ILE A 150 -16.96 15.39 8.42
C ILE A 150 -16.12 14.13 8.59
N TYR A 151 -15.77 13.84 9.83
CA TYR A 151 -15.15 12.59 10.25
C TYR A 151 -16.19 11.72 10.93
N THR A 152 -16.21 10.42 10.61
CA THR A 152 -16.96 9.43 11.37
C THR A 152 -16.02 8.79 12.36
N MET A 153 -16.37 8.89 13.64
CA MET A 153 -15.62 8.34 14.75
C MET A 153 -16.41 7.25 15.45
N ARG A 154 -15.70 6.32 16.09
CA ARG A 154 -16.29 5.25 16.88
C ARG A 154 -15.55 5.10 18.20
N LEU A 155 -16.29 4.84 19.28
CA LEU A 155 -15.69 4.50 20.57
C LEU A 155 -15.34 3.01 20.63
N LYS A 156 -14.20 2.68 21.26
CA LYS A 156 -13.79 1.28 21.48
C LYS A 156 -14.77 0.59 22.46
N LYS A 157 -15.10 -0.69 22.23
CA LYS A 157 -16.05 -1.47 23.06
C LYS A 157 -15.79 -1.41 24.58
N LYS A 158 -14.52 -1.35 25.01
CA LYS A 158 -14.13 -1.21 26.43
C LYS A 158 -14.49 0.15 27.06
N GLN A 159 -15.04 1.07 26.26
CA GLN A 159 -15.24 2.46 26.62
C GLN A 159 -16.71 2.91 26.46
N THR A 160 -17.57 1.99 26.03
CA THR A 160 -19.01 2.15 25.90
C THR A 160 -19.68 2.47 27.25
N ASP A 161 -19.13 1.98 28.38
CA ASP A 161 -19.71 2.22 29.70
C ASP A 161 -19.59 3.67 30.20
N LYS A 162 -18.80 4.51 29.51
CA LYS A 162 -18.58 5.93 29.84
C LYS A 162 -18.75 6.85 28.62
N ILE A 163 -19.69 6.51 27.73
CA ILE A 163 -19.96 7.29 26.51
C ILE A 163 -20.24 8.76 26.83
N GLU A 164 -21.12 9.04 27.78
CA GLU A 164 -21.55 10.41 28.09
C GLU A 164 -20.40 11.28 28.57
N THR A 165 -19.54 10.75 29.44
CA THR A 165 -18.35 11.47 29.94
C THR A 165 -17.36 11.74 28.82
N ARG A 166 -17.15 10.78 27.92
CA ARG A 166 -16.22 10.94 26.79
C ARG A 166 -16.76 11.89 25.73
N LEU A 167 -18.06 11.83 25.45
CA LEU A 167 -18.73 12.80 24.58
C LEU A 167 -18.69 14.20 25.17
N LYS A 168 -18.77 14.34 26.50
CA LYS A 168 -18.61 15.63 27.16
C LYS A 168 -17.19 16.19 26.95
N ILE A 169 -16.16 15.36 27.07
CA ILE A 169 -14.76 15.75 26.79
C ILE A 169 -14.59 16.17 25.33
N LEU A 170 -15.17 15.40 24.39
CA LEU A 170 -15.16 15.74 22.96
C LEU A 170 -15.86 17.07 22.69
N LYS A 171 -17.05 17.29 23.26
CA LYS A 171 -17.83 18.53 23.13
C LYS A 171 -17.17 19.75 23.75
N GLN A 172 -16.40 19.55 24.83
CA GLN A 172 -15.69 20.63 25.52
C GLN A 172 -14.34 20.96 24.89
N SER A 173 -13.86 20.13 23.96
CA SER A 173 -12.59 20.37 23.29
C SER A 173 -12.71 21.55 22.31
N PRO A 174 -11.80 22.54 22.36
CA PRO A 174 -11.80 23.66 21.41
C PRO A 174 -11.49 23.22 19.97
N LEU A 175 -11.02 21.98 19.79
CA LEU A 175 -10.72 21.38 18.49
C LEU A 175 -11.97 20.89 17.77
N VAL A 176 -13.08 20.68 18.49
CA VAL A 176 -14.32 20.11 17.93
C VAL A 176 -15.32 21.23 17.71
N SER A 177 -15.70 21.45 16.45
CA SER A 177 -16.74 22.40 16.09
C SER A 177 -18.14 21.80 16.25
N PHE A 178 -18.31 20.51 15.97
CA PHE A 178 -19.60 19.86 16.00
C PHE A 178 -19.46 18.35 16.25
N ILE A 179 -20.43 17.78 16.97
CA ILE A 179 -20.54 16.34 17.18
C ILE A 179 -21.99 15.88 17.26
N GLU A 180 -22.31 14.84 16.51
CA GLU A 180 -23.64 14.22 16.44
C GLU A 180 -23.51 12.69 16.43
N GLN A 181 -24.53 11.98 16.93
CA GLN A 181 -24.57 10.53 16.85
C GLN A 181 -24.87 10.07 15.43
N ALA A 182 -24.05 9.17 14.90
CA ALA A 182 -24.32 8.51 13.62
C ALA A 182 -25.28 7.34 13.90
N TYR A 183 -26.51 7.47 13.41
CA TYR A 183 -27.56 6.45 13.48
C TYR A 183 -27.38 5.39 12.38
#